data_AF-A0A967WIG1-F1
#
_entry.id   AF-A0A967WIG1-F1
#
_cell.length_a   1.000
_cell.length_b   1.000
_cell.length_c   1.000
_cell.angle_alpha   90.00
_cell.angle_beta   90.00
_cell.angle_gamma   90.00
#
_symmetry.space_group_name_H-M   'P 1'
#
loop_
_entity.id
_entity.type
_entity.pdbx_description
1 polymer ?
#
loop_
_entity_poly.entity_id
_entity_poly.type
_entity_poly.pdbx_seq_one_letter_code
_entity_poly.pdbx_strand_id
1 'polypeptide(L)'
;QVDIALFINYVNTYTAGDEDLATFYYERFRPEARPAVDAWLATRPLENPEAPSGPFQMPEYRVSLAEQAKQLDEEAGRLFEEGRKANEDGDQHILNTLLLASVLFLSGIAPRFDWRPIVVAILVAAAILLVIGLYSLATLPVW
;
A
#
# COMPACT_ATOMS: atom_id res chain seq x y z
N GLN A 1 1.81 12.37 -17.78
CA GLN A 1 0.91 12.94 -18.81
C GLN A 1 1.52 14.14 -19.55
N VAL A 2 2.35 14.96 -18.88
CA VAL A 2 3.04 16.12 -19.49
C VAL A 2 4.00 15.74 -20.63
N ASP A 3 4.73 14.62 -20.53
CA ASP A 3 5.73 14.25 -21.55
C ASP A 3 5.13 13.89 -22.92
N ILE A 4 3.95 13.26 -22.95
CA ILE A 4 3.28 12.89 -24.21
C ILE A 4 2.86 14.15 -24.97
N ALA A 5 2.33 15.16 -24.25
CA ALA A 5 1.96 16.43 -24.85
C ALA A 5 3.17 17.19 -25.40
N LEU A 6 4.28 17.21 -24.66
CA LEU A 6 5.56 17.78 -25.15
C LEU A 6 6.08 17.05 -26.39
N PHE A 7 5.98 15.72 -26.42
CA PHE A 7 6.39 14.89 -27.55
C PHE A 7 5.57 15.14 -28.81
N ILE A 8 4.24 15.17 -28.70
CA ILE A 8 3.36 15.46 -29.85
C ILE A 8 3.68 16.85 -30.41
N ASN A 9 3.87 17.86 -29.56
CA ASN A 9 4.24 19.21 -30.00
C ASN A 9 5.62 19.25 -30.66
N TYR A 10 6.60 18.54 -30.10
CA TYR A 10 7.93 18.40 -30.69
C TYR A 10 7.88 17.77 -32.09
N VAL A 11 7.20 16.63 -32.26
CA VAL A 11 7.10 15.96 -33.56
C VAL A 11 6.37 16.85 -34.58
N ASN A 12 5.25 17.48 -34.20
CA ASN A 12 4.52 18.36 -35.10
C ASN A 12 5.38 19.53 -35.60
N THR A 13 6.14 20.16 -34.71
CA THR A 13 7.02 21.30 -35.07
C THR A 13 8.24 20.86 -35.87
N TYR A 14 8.82 19.71 -35.54
CA TYR A 14 9.88 19.08 -36.31
C TYR A 14 9.43 18.75 -37.74
N THR A 15 8.23 18.18 -37.91
CA THR A 15 7.65 17.91 -39.24
C THR A 15 7.26 19.17 -40.00
N ALA A 16 6.94 20.26 -39.29
CA ALA A 16 6.61 21.55 -39.89
C ALA A 16 7.85 22.36 -40.31
N GLY A 17 9.06 21.90 -39.95
CA GLY A 17 10.32 22.58 -40.25
C GLY A 17 10.63 23.78 -39.36
N ASP A 18 9.95 23.92 -38.21
CA ASP A 18 10.19 24.98 -37.24
C ASP A 18 11.22 24.50 -36.20
N GLU A 19 12.50 24.58 -36.55
CA GLU A 19 13.62 24.09 -35.73
C GLU A 19 13.74 24.84 -34.39
N ASP A 20 13.42 26.13 -34.35
CA ASP A 20 13.46 26.95 -33.14
C ASP A 20 12.41 26.45 -32.13
N LEU A 21 11.18 26.23 -32.60
CA LEU A 21 10.10 25.75 -31.74
C LEU A 21 10.27 24.27 -31.37
N ALA A 22 10.82 23.45 -32.26
CA ALA A 22 11.19 22.07 -31.95
C ALA A 22 12.26 22.02 -30.85
N THR A 23 13.31 22.84 -30.94
CA THR A 23 14.36 22.94 -29.91
C THR A 23 13.78 23.37 -28.57
N PHE A 24 12.87 24.35 -28.57
CA PHE A 24 12.17 24.81 -27.37
C PHE A 24 11.40 23.71 -26.63
N TYR A 25 10.73 22.81 -27.38
CA TYR A 25 10.05 21.66 -26.79
C TYR A 25 11.03 20.57 -26.34
N TYR A 26 12.10 20.34 -27.11
CA TYR A 26 13.12 19.35 -26.78
C TYR A 26 13.84 19.66 -25.46
N GLU A 27 14.22 20.91 -25.24
CA GLU A 27 14.88 21.33 -24.00
C GLU A 27 14.00 21.17 -22.75
N ARG A 28 12.68 21.15 -22.91
CA ARG A 28 11.73 20.93 -21.81
C ARG A 28 11.47 19.47 -21.51
N PHE A 29 11.93 18.53 -22.32
CA PHE A 29 11.89 17.13 -21.93
C PHE A 29 12.70 16.93 -20.66
N ARG A 30 12.17 16.06 -19.80
CA ARG A 30 12.91 15.54 -18.66
C ARG A 30 14.23 14.94 -19.15
N PRO A 31 15.36 15.13 -18.44
CA PRO A 31 16.65 14.62 -18.87
C PRO A 31 16.65 13.11 -19.18
N GLU A 32 15.83 12.34 -18.47
CA GLU A 32 15.67 10.89 -18.66
C GLU A 32 14.95 10.52 -19.96
N ALA A 33 14.13 11.42 -20.51
CA ALA A 33 13.37 11.17 -21.74
C ALA A 33 14.17 11.52 -23.01
N ARG A 34 15.16 12.42 -22.91
CA ARG A 34 15.96 12.87 -24.08
C ARG A 34 16.70 11.73 -24.78
N PRO A 35 17.42 10.82 -24.08
CA PRO A 35 18.09 9.70 -24.74
C PRO A 35 17.14 8.79 -25.52
N ALA A 36 15.92 8.58 -25.02
CA ALA A 36 14.91 7.80 -25.71
C ALA A 36 14.35 8.52 -26.95
N VAL A 37 14.17 9.85 -26.88
CA VAL A 37 13.80 10.68 -28.03
C VAL A 37 14.89 10.66 -29.09
N ASP A 38 16.15 10.83 -28.71
CA ASP A 38 17.30 10.82 -29.62
C ASP A 38 17.45 9.46 -30.31
N ALA A 39 17.38 8.36 -29.53
CA ALA A 39 17.45 7.01 -30.06
C ALA A 39 16.28 6.72 -31.01
N TRP A 40 15.08 7.21 -30.68
CA TRP A 40 13.91 7.08 -31.55
C TRP A 40 14.09 7.85 -32.86
N LEU A 41 14.55 9.11 -32.81
CA LEU A 41 14.83 9.89 -34.02
C LEU A 41 15.90 9.23 -34.91
N ALA A 42 16.89 8.57 -34.32
CA ALA A 42 17.91 7.81 -35.05
C ALA A 42 17.33 6.62 -35.84
N THR A 43 16.16 6.11 -35.46
CA THR A 43 15.43 5.07 -36.24
C THR A 43 14.76 5.61 -37.51
N ARG A 44 14.79 6.94 -37.73
CA ARG A 44 14.17 7.67 -38.84
C ARG A 44 12.67 7.36 -38.99
N PRO A 45 11.84 7.67 -37.97
CA PRO A 45 10.44 7.27 -37.92
C PRO A 45 9.55 7.86 -39.02
N LEU A 46 9.99 8.93 -39.68
CA LEU A 46 9.29 9.52 -40.83
C LEU A 46 9.53 8.76 -42.14
N GLU A 47 10.62 8.01 -42.24
CA GLU A 47 11.03 7.28 -43.45
C GLU A 47 10.96 5.77 -43.28
N ASN A 48 10.98 5.29 -42.02
CA ASN A 48 11.04 3.89 -41.67
C ASN A 48 9.72 3.41 -41.04
N PRO A 49 8.90 2.60 -41.74
CA PRO A 49 7.66 2.05 -41.21
C PRO A 49 7.86 1.08 -40.04
N GLU A 50 9.05 0.50 -39.88
CA GLU A 50 9.39 -0.40 -38.78
C GLU A 50 9.84 0.34 -37.52
N ALA A 51 9.99 1.67 -37.58
CA ALA A 51 10.34 2.45 -36.41
C ALA A 51 9.26 2.33 -35.32
N PRO A 52 9.64 2.29 -34.03
CA PRO A 52 8.69 2.30 -32.93
C PRO A 52 7.72 3.49 -33.02
N SER A 53 6.50 3.36 -32.50
CA SER A 53 5.47 4.42 -32.59
C SER A 53 5.82 5.67 -31.77
N GLY A 54 6.81 5.58 -30.90
CA GLY A 54 7.34 6.73 -30.16
C GLY A 54 8.48 6.35 -29.22
N PRO A 55 9.14 7.37 -28.63
CA PRO A 55 10.29 7.19 -27.73
C PRO A 55 9.94 6.45 -26.44
N PHE A 56 8.66 6.48 -26.03
CA PHE A 56 8.19 5.76 -24.84
C PHE A 56 8.22 4.23 -24.96
N GLN A 57 8.39 3.71 -26.18
CA GLN A 57 8.52 2.28 -26.47
C GLN A 57 9.99 1.85 -26.65
N MET A 58 10.92 2.81 -26.56
CA MET A 58 12.34 2.55 -26.66
C MET A 58 12.86 1.92 -25.36
N PRO A 59 13.77 0.92 -25.42
CA PRO A 59 14.44 0.35 -24.24
C PRO A 59 15.14 1.40 -23.36
N GLU A 60 15.57 2.51 -23.97
CA GLU A 60 16.25 3.63 -23.35
C GLU A 60 15.31 4.49 -22.49
N TYR A 61 13.99 4.39 -22.69
CA TYR A 61 13.01 5.10 -21.87
C TYR A 61 12.84 4.42 -20.50
N ARG A 62 13.72 4.76 -19.56
CA ARG A 62 13.61 4.37 -18.15
C ARG A 62 13.16 5.55 -17.32
N VAL A 63 11.97 5.46 -16.75
CA VAL A 63 11.47 6.45 -15.79
C VAL A 63 11.98 6.06 -14.41
N SER A 64 13.10 6.64 -13.98
CA SER A 64 13.74 6.29 -12.70
C SER A 64 12.79 6.49 -11.51
N LEU A 65 11.92 7.50 -11.61
CA LEU A 65 10.86 7.83 -10.65
C LEU A 65 9.77 6.78 -10.57
N ALA A 66 9.41 6.11 -11.67
CA ALA A 66 8.37 5.07 -11.65
C ALA A 66 8.89 3.82 -10.95
N GLU A 67 10.15 3.46 -11.20
CA GLU A 67 10.80 2.35 -10.52
C GLU A 67 10.98 2.63 -9.02
N GLN A 68 11.45 3.83 -8.67
CA GLN A 68 11.54 4.27 -7.27
C GLN A 68 10.16 4.31 -6.59
N ALA A 69 9.14 4.85 -7.27
CA ALA A 69 7.78 4.86 -6.73
C ALA A 69 7.26 3.45 -6.48
N LYS A 70 7.49 2.52 -7.42
CA LYS A 70 7.13 1.11 -7.26
C LYS A 70 7.86 0.46 -6.08
N GLN A 71 9.16 0.71 -5.94
CA GLN A 71 9.94 0.20 -4.81
C GLN A 71 9.42 0.74 -3.46
N LEU A 72 9.12 2.04 -3.40
CA LEU A 72 8.54 2.68 -2.21
C LEU A 72 7.15 2.14 -1.89
N ASP A 73 6.32 1.86 -2.91
CA ASP A 73 4.97 1.30 -2.74
C ASP A 73 5.03 -0.15 -2.24
N GLU A 74 5.97 -0.95 -2.76
CA GLU A 74 6.25 -2.31 -2.26
C GLU A 74 6.76 -2.30 -0.81
N GLU A 75 7.62 -1.33 -0.46
CA GLU A 75 8.09 -1.15 0.91
C GLU A 75 6.98 -0.71 1.87
N ALA A 76 6.17 0.26 1.47
CA ALA A 76 5.00 0.71 2.23
C ALA A 76 4.01 -0.44 2.46
N GLY A 77 3.74 -1.26 1.44
CA GLY A 77 2.89 -2.43 1.55
C GLY A 77 3.41 -3.46 2.56
N ARG A 78 4.74 -3.71 2.58
CA ARG A 78 5.35 -4.61 3.58
C ARG A 78 5.23 -4.08 5.00
N LEU A 79 5.54 -2.80 5.22
CA LEU A 79 5.45 -2.16 6.53
C LEU A 79 4.01 -2.10 7.05
N PHE A 80 3.05 -1.87 6.15
CA PHE A 80 1.63 -1.89 6.51
C PHE A 80 1.17 -3.28 6.96
N GLU A 81 1.58 -4.34 6.27
CA GLU A 81 1.26 -5.71 6.67
C GLU A 81 1.94 -6.13 7.98
N GLU A 82 3.17 -5.68 8.22
CA GLU A 82 3.84 -5.87 9.50
C GLU A 82 3.10 -5.16 10.64
N GLY A 83 2.71 -3.89 10.43
CA GLY A 83 1.90 -3.13 11.38
C GLY A 83 0.52 -3.75 11.64
N ARG A 84 -0.12 -4.30 10.60
CA ARG A 84 -1.40 -5.02 10.74
C ARG A 84 -1.27 -6.24 11.64
N LYS A 85 -0.23 -7.05 11.45
CA LYS A 85 0.05 -8.21 12.31
C LYS A 85 0.30 -7.79 13.75
N ALA A 86 1.11 -6.76 13.97
CA ALA A 86 1.35 -6.23 15.32
C ALA A 86 0.06 -5.68 15.98
N ASN A 87 -0.86 -5.11 15.20
CA ASN A 87 -2.14 -4.63 15.71
C ASN A 87 -3.11 -5.78 16.04
N GLU A 88 -3.09 -6.87 15.28
CA GLU A 88 -3.87 -8.09 15.59
C GLU A 88 -3.46 -8.70 16.95
N ASP A 89 -2.19 -8.56 17.34
CA ASP A 89 -1.73 -8.96 18.68
C ASP A 89 -2.36 -8.05 19.77
N GLY A 90 -2.46 -6.75 19.51
CA GLY A 90 -3.06 -5.76 20.43
C GLY A 90 -4.54 -5.99 20.72
N ASP A 91 -5.34 -6.32 19.71
CA ASP A 91 -6.78 -6.55 19.85
C ASP A 91 -7.10 -7.72 20.80
N GLN A 92 -6.26 -8.76 20.79
CA GLN A 92 -6.44 -9.92 21.67
C GLN A 92 -6.22 -9.57 23.15
N HIS A 93 -5.30 -8.65 23.47
CA HIS A 93 -5.09 -8.18 24.84
C HIS A 93 -6.29 -7.38 25.39
N ILE A 94 -6.93 -6.57 24.53
CA ILE A 94 -8.14 -5.80 24.90
C ILE A 94 -9.30 -6.76 25.20
N LEU A 95 -9.53 -7.75 24.34
CA LEU A 95 -10.58 -8.75 24.53
C LEU A 95 -10.38 -9.55 25.83
N ASN A 96 -9.15 -9.94 26.14
CA ASN A 96 -8.83 -10.62 27.39
C ASN A 96 -9.12 -9.76 28.62
N THR A 97 -8.79 -8.47 28.57
CA THR A 97 -9.07 -7.54 29.66
C THR A 97 -10.58 -7.42 29.91
N LEU A 98 -11.37 -7.29 28.84
CA LEU A 98 -12.83 -7.23 28.92
C LEU A 98 -13.46 -8.53 29.44
N LEU A 99 -12.94 -9.70 29.04
CA LEU A 99 -13.37 -11.00 29.55
C LEU A 99 -13.12 -11.12 31.06
N LEU A 100 -11.92 -10.79 31.53
CA LEU A 100 -11.59 -10.83 32.95
C LEU A 100 -12.42 -9.83 33.76
N ALA A 101 -12.65 -8.62 33.24
CA ALA A 101 -13.54 -7.64 33.88
C ALA A 101 -14.97 -8.17 34.01
N SER A 102 -15.48 -8.87 32.97
CA SER A 102 -16.80 -9.51 32.98
C SER A 102 -16.88 -10.62 34.04
N VAL A 103 -15.82 -11.40 34.23
CA VAL A 103 -15.74 -12.43 35.28
C VAL A 103 -15.83 -11.79 36.68
N LEU A 104 -15.07 -10.73 36.93
CA LEU A 104 -15.11 -10.01 38.21
C LEU A 104 -16.49 -9.41 38.47
N PHE A 105 -17.13 -8.85 37.44
CA PHE A 105 -18.48 -8.30 37.53
C PHE A 105 -19.52 -9.37 37.87
N LEU A 106 -19.53 -10.48 37.14
CA LEU A 106 -20.45 -11.60 37.37
C LEU A 106 -20.25 -12.21 38.76
N SER A 107 -19.00 -12.38 39.19
CA SER A 107 -18.69 -12.85 40.55
C SER A 107 -19.18 -11.87 41.62
N GLY A 108 -19.04 -10.56 41.39
CA GLY A 108 -19.46 -9.52 42.33
C GLY A 108 -20.98 -9.35 42.46
N ILE A 109 -21.76 -9.62 41.40
CA ILE A 109 -23.23 -9.52 41.44
C ILE A 109 -23.89 -10.80 41.93
N ALA A 110 -23.22 -11.96 41.82
CA ALA A 110 -23.79 -13.27 42.18
C ALA A 110 -24.40 -13.31 43.61
N PRO A 111 -23.79 -12.72 44.66
CA PRO A 111 -24.36 -12.74 46.01
C PRO A 111 -25.63 -11.88 46.20
N ARG A 112 -26.00 -11.03 45.23
CA ARG A 112 -27.20 -10.17 45.32
C ARG A 112 -28.51 -10.89 45.01
N PHE A 113 -28.45 -12.14 44.56
CA PHE A 113 -29.64 -12.93 44.25
C PHE A 113 -29.94 -13.92 45.38
N ASP A 114 -31.17 -13.87 45.89
CA ASP A 114 -31.62 -14.79 46.94
C ASP A 114 -31.85 -16.22 46.43
N TRP A 115 -32.02 -16.39 45.12
CA TRP A 115 -32.31 -17.68 44.50
C TRP A 115 -31.03 -18.44 44.11
N ARG A 116 -30.66 -19.43 44.92
CA ARG A 116 -29.46 -20.29 44.75
C ARG A 116 -29.17 -20.79 43.32
N PRO A 117 -30.11 -21.32 42.53
CA PRO A 117 -29.83 -21.73 41.15
C PRO A 117 -29.36 -20.58 40.25
N ILE A 118 -29.83 -19.35 40.47
CA ILE A 118 -29.35 -18.17 39.72
C ILE A 118 -27.90 -17.87 40.10
N VAL A 119 -27.58 -17.91 41.40
CA VAL A 119 -26.20 -17.73 41.89
C VAL A 119 -25.26 -18.78 41.28
N VAL A 120 -25.66 -20.05 41.28
CA VAL A 120 -24.87 -21.15 40.68
C VAL A 120 -24.72 -20.95 39.18
N ALA A 121 -25.78 -20.56 38.45
CA ALA A 121 -25.70 -20.31 37.01
C ALA A 121 -24.72 -19.16 36.68
N ILE A 122 -24.75 -18.06 37.43
CA ILE A 122 -23.84 -16.93 37.26
C ILE A 122 -22.40 -17.35 37.54
N LEU A 123 -22.16 -18.12 38.61
CA LEU A 123 -20.82 -18.60 38.96
C LEU A 123 -20.26 -19.58 37.93
N VAL A 124 -21.09 -20.48 37.40
CA VAL A 124 -20.69 -21.39 36.31
C VAL A 124 -20.34 -20.60 35.05
N ALA A 125 -21.15 -19.60 34.68
CA ALA A 125 -20.84 -18.73 33.53
C ALA A 125 -19.52 -17.96 33.74
N ALA A 126 -19.31 -17.40 34.94
CA ALA A 126 -18.06 -16.72 35.29
C ALA A 126 -16.86 -17.67 35.25
N ALA A 127 -17.00 -18.91 35.73
CA ALA A 127 -15.94 -19.91 35.68
C ALA A 127 -15.58 -20.31 34.25
N ILE A 128 -16.56 -20.48 33.37
CA ILE A 128 -16.32 -20.75 31.93
C ILE A 128 -15.55 -19.58 31.29
N LEU A 129 -15.99 -18.35 31.51
CA LEU A 129 -15.32 -17.15 30.99
C LEU A 129 -13.89 -17.00 31.53
N LEU A 130 -13.67 -17.34 32.80
CA LEU A 130 -12.34 -17.33 33.42
C LEU A 130 -11.41 -18.34 32.73
N VAL A 131 -11.87 -19.57 32.49
CA VAL A 131 -11.07 -20.60 31.81
C VAL A 131 -10.72 -20.16 30.39
N ILE A 132 -11.67 -19.56 29.66
CA ILE A 132 -11.43 -19.02 28.31
C ILE A 132 -10.39 -17.88 28.35
N GLY A 133 -10.53 -16.94 29.29
CA GLY A 133 -9.60 -15.83 29.45
C GLY A 133 -8.18 -16.29 29.83
N LEU A 134 -8.06 -17.25 30.74
CA LEU A 134 -6.78 -17.85 31.13
C LEU A 134 -6.11 -18.61 29.97
N TYR A 135 -6.89 -19.36 29.19
CA TYR A 135 -6.39 -20.05 28.00
C TYR A 135 -5.85 -19.05 26.98
N SER A 136 -6.65 -18.02 26.66
CA SER A 136 -6.27 -16.95 25.74
C SER A 136 -5.00 -16.21 26.21
N LEU A 137 -4.90 -15.92 27.52
CA LEU A 137 -3.71 -15.29 28.11
C LEU A 137 -2.45 -16.17 28.00
N ALA A 138 -2.60 -17.49 28.14
CA ALA A 138 -1.50 -18.43 28.01
C ALA A 138 -1.05 -18.67 26.56
N THR A 139 -1.94 -18.48 25.59
CA THR A 139 -1.63 -18.58 24.15
C THR A 139 -1.11 -17.28 23.55
N LEU A 140 -1.28 -16.15 24.24
CA LEU A 140 -0.82 -14.85 23.79
C LEU A 140 0.71 -14.74 23.89
N PRO A 141 1.40 -14.35 22.81
CA PRO A 141 2.83 -14.06 22.86
C PRO A 141 3.10 -12.88 23.81
N VAL A 142 4.02 -13.05 24.76
CA VAL A 142 4.49 -11.98 25.64
C VAL A 142 5.74 -11.37 25.00
N TRP A 143 5.55 -10.41 24.09
CA TRP A 143 6.66 -9.69 23.45
C TRP A 143 6.42 -8.18 23.48
#